data_AF-A0A2V9WZ50-F1
#
_entry.id   AF-A0A2V9WZ50-F1
#
_cell.length_a   1.000
_cell.length_b   1.000
_cell.length_c   1.000
_cell.angle_alpha   90.00
_cell.angle_beta   90.00
_cell.angle_gamma   90.00
#
_symmetry.space_group_name_H-M   'P 1'
#
loop_
_entity.id
_entity.type
_entity.pdbx_description
1 polymer ?
#
loop_
_entity_poly.entity_id
_entity_poly.type
_entity_poly.pdbx_seq_one_letter_code
_entity_poly.pdbx_strand_id
1 'polypeptide(L)'
;MSFLAAMRKLWQSIAPRTRSDVEEEFRSTLDAYQEDLIRQGLSEEQARRKARIDLGQPAAQNETYRAAIGLRLFDELGGDIRYGLRALLRNPGFAAVAALSLALGIGATTAMFSLIYAVLLHPFPYADADRIMNAHFV
;
A
#
# COMPACT_ATOMS: atom_id res chain seq x y z
N MET A 1 -11.23 -18.92 -0.11
CA MET A 1 -11.14 -17.62 0.59
C MET A 1 -10.64 -16.59 -0.41
N SER A 2 -11.44 -15.56 -0.68
CA SER A 2 -11.18 -14.65 -1.81
C SER A 2 -9.94 -13.80 -1.55
N PHE A 3 -8.86 -14.06 -2.29
CA PHE A 3 -7.63 -13.25 -2.32
C PHE A 3 -7.94 -11.77 -2.54
N LEU A 4 -8.97 -11.46 -3.32
CA LEU A 4 -9.49 -10.11 -3.53
C LEU A 4 -10.07 -9.47 -2.26
N ALA A 5 -10.71 -10.26 -1.38
CA ALA A 5 -11.21 -9.75 -0.11
C ALA A 5 -10.07 -9.46 0.88
N ALA A 6 -9.01 -10.29 0.87
CA ALA A 6 -7.79 -10.05 1.65
C ALA A 6 -7.02 -8.83 1.12
N MET A 7 -6.89 -8.70 -0.20
CA MET A 7 -6.33 -7.51 -0.87
C MET A 7 -7.13 -6.26 -0.54
N ARG A 8 -8.46 -6.32 -0.57
CA ARG A 8 -9.33 -5.19 -0.22
C ARG A 8 -9.20 -4.79 1.24
N LYS A 9 -9.10 -5.75 2.16
CA LYS A 9 -8.89 -5.50 3.59
C LYS A 9 -7.51 -4.89 3.86
N LEU A 10 -6.48 -5.41 3.21
CA LEU A 10 -5.12 -4.89 3.28
C LEU A 10 -5.08 -3.46 2.72
N TRP A 11 -5.76 -3.23 1.58
CA TRP A 11 -5.89 -1.91 0.98
C TRP A 11 -6.68 -0.95 1.85
N GLN A 12 -7.72 -1.38 2.57
CA GLN A 12 -8.45 -0.54 3.54
C GLN A 12 -7.67 -0.26 4.82
N SER A 13 -6.76 -1.16 5.22
CA SER A 13 -5.84 -0.94 6.34
C SER A 13 -4.69 0.00 5.99
N ILE A 14 -4.40 0.15 4.70
CA ILE A 14 -3.30 0.96 4.16
C ILE A 14 -3.83 2.28 3.55
N ALA A 15 -5.11 2.31 3.18
CA ALA A 15 -5.78 3.50 2.66
C ALA A 15 -5.84 4.61 3.72
N PRO A 16 -5.74 5.87 3.30
CA PRO A 16 -5.72 7.00 4.22
C PRO A 16 -7.02 7.05 5.04
N ARG A 17 -6.89 7.11 6.37
CA ARG A 17 -8.01 7.46 7.24
C ARG A 17 -8.52 8.83 6.84
N THR A 18 -9.80 8.91 6.50
CA THR A 18 -10.44 10.14 6.06
C THR A 18 -10.50 11.12 7.24
N ARG A 19 -10.43 12.42 6.98
CA ARG A 19 -10.51 13.49 8.00
C ARG A 19 -11.71 13.35 8.96
N SER A 20 -12.80 12.73 8.50
CA SER A 20 -13.98 12.42 9.30
C SER A 20 -13.72 11.40 10.40
N ASP A 21 -12.88 10.39 10.13
CA ASP A 21 -12.57 9.27 11.03
C ASP A 21 -11.75 9.75 12.25
N VAL A 22 -10.86 10.70 12.01
CA VAL A 22 -10.01 11.33 13.03
C VAL A 22 -10.81 12.28 13.94
N GLU A 23 -11.77 13.00 13.35
CA GLU A 23 -12.66 13.90 14.11
C GLU A 23 -13.59 13.10 15.04
N GLU A 24 -14.00 11.91 14.61
CA GLU A 24 -14.86 11.01 15.37
C GLU A 24 -14.12 10.37 16.56
N GLU A 25 -12.89 9.91 16.36
CA GLU A 25 -12.02 9.37 17.42
C GLU A 25 -11.68 10.45 18.48
N PHE A 26 -11.43 11.68 18.04
CA PHE A 26 -11.18 12.80 18.94
C PHE A 26 -12.39 13.17 19.79
N ARG A 27 -13.61 13.18 19.19
CA ARG A 27 -14.86 13.42 19.93
C ARG A 27 -15.09 12.36 20.99
N SER A 28 -14.95 11.09 20.64
CA SER A 28 -15.08 9.99 21.61
C SER A 28 -14.11 10.11 22.77
N THR A 29 -12.90 10.62 22.53
CA THR A 29 -11.89 10.80 23.58
C THR A 29 -12.22 11.98 24.49
N LEU A 30 -12.69 13.10 23.91
CA LEU A 30 -13.14 14.26 24.67
C LEU A 30 -14.31 13.93 25.59
N ASP A 31 -15.28 13.19 25.09
CA ASP A 31 -16.47 12.81 25.87
C ASP A 31 -16.09 11.91 27.04
N ALA A 32 -15.22 10.92 26.80
CA ALA A 32 -14.70 10.04 27.85
C ALA A 32 -13.91 10.81 28.93
N TYR A 33 -13.10 11.80 28.52
CA TYR A 33 -12.31 12.62 29.45
C TYR A 33 -13.18 13.57 30.28
N GLN A 34 -14.23 14.15 29.67
CA GLN A 34 -15.21 14.96 30.39
C GLN A 34 -15.95 14.12 31.44
N GLU A 35 -16.35 12.91 31.07
CA GLU A 35 -17.05 12.01 31.99
C GLU A 35 -16.15 11.60 33.17
N ASP A 36 -14.86 11.37 32.94
CA ASP A 36 -13.91 11.06 34.01
C ASP A 36 -13.69 12.25 34.96
N LEU A 37 -13.62 13.48 34.44
CA LEU A 37 -13.56 14.69 35.26
C LEU A 37 -14.82 14.90 36.11
N ILE A 38 -15.99 14.55 35.57
CA ILE A 38 -17.25 14.57 36.32
C ILE A 38 -17.24 13.50 37.43
N ARG A 39 -16.73 12.28 37.14
CA ARG A 39 -16.55 11.23 38.17
C ARG A 39 -15.57 11.65 39.26
N GLN A 40 -14.57 12.45 38.93
CA GLN A 40 -13.63 13.05 39.88
C GLN A 40 -14.24 14.21 40.69
N GLY A 41 -15.51 14.55 40.46
CA GLY A 41 -16.27 15.51 41.25
C GLY A 41 -16.27 16.94 40.72
N LEU A 42 -15.79 17.18 39.49
CA LEU A 42 -15.94 18.50 38.86
C LEU A 42 -17.37 18.70 38.35
N SER A 43 -17.86 19.94 38.41
CA SER A 43 -19.13 20.29 37.76
C SER A 43 -18.99 20.15 36.24
N GLU A 44 -20.11 19.89 35.56
CA GLU A 44 -20.15 19.66 34.11
C GLU A 44 -19.52 20.82 33.31
N GLU A 45 -19.76 22.06 33.72
CA GLU A 45 -19.12 23.23 33.09
C GLU A 45 -17.60 23.27 33.32
N GLN A 46 -17.15 22.91 34.52
CA GLN A 46 -15.73 22.89 34.85
C GLN A 46 -15.01 21.75 34.11
N ALA A 47 -15.65 20.58 34.00
CA ALA A 47 -15.14 19.42 33.26
C ALA A 47 -15.01 19.73 31.76
N ARG A 48 -16.03 20.35 31.14
CA ARG A 48 -15.97 20.78 29.74
C ARG A 48 -14.88 21.81 29.48
N ARG A 49 -14.74 22.80 30.38
CA ARG A 49 -13.71 23.84 30.26
C ARG A 49 -12.31 23.25 30.40
N LYS A 50 -12.12 22.36 31.37
CA LYS A 50 -10.84 21.71 31.64
C LYS A 50 -10.45 20.73 30.53
N ALA A 51 -11.38 19.90 30.05
CA ALA A 51 -11.15 19.00 28.92
C ALA A 51 -10.72 19.74 27.65
N ARG A 52 -11.34 20.90 27.35
CA ARG A 52 -10.95 21.73 26.20
C ARG A 52 -9.54 22.34 26.33
N ILE A 53 -9.11 22.65 27.55
CA ILE A 53 -7.80 23.24 27.82
C ILE A 53 -6.71 22.15 27.81
N ASP A 54 -6.98 21.02 28.44
CA ASP A 54 -6.00 19.94 28.64
C ASP A 54 -5.81 19.08 27.37
N LEU A 55 -6.87 18.82 26.59
CA LEU A 55 -6.73 18.13 25.28
C LEU A 55 -6.35 19.07 24.12
N GLY A 56 -6.58 20.38 24.25
CA GLY A 56 -6.28 21.35 23.19
C GLY A 56 -7.13 21.19 21.91
N GLN A 57 -6.88 22.03 20.90
CA GLN A 57 -7.61 21.95 19.62
C GLN A 57 -7.20 20.69 18.82
N PRO A 58 -8.15 20.02 18.13
CA PRO A 58 -7.90 18.79 17.36
C PRO A 58 -6.80 18.94 16.30
N ALA A 59 -6.48 20.16 15.87
CA ALA A 59 -5.45 20.40 14.86
C ALA A 59 -4.01 20.18 15.37
N ALA A 60 -3.71 20.45 16.64
CA ALA A 60 -2.34 20.51 17.14
C ALA A 60 -1.77 19.15 17.60
N GLN A 61 -2.62 18.23 18.07
CA GLN A 61 -2.19 16.88 18.44
C GLN A 61 -2.17 15.92 17.24
N ASN A 62 -2.93 16.21 16.18
CA ASN A 62 -3.02 15.39 14.98
C ASN A 62 -1.77 15.47 14.08
N GLU A 63 -1.04 16.58 14.08
CA GLU A 63 0.13 16.75 13.23
C GLU A 63 1.29 15.82 13.63
N THR A 64 1.45 15.61 14.94
CA THR A 64 2.48 14.74 15.53
C THR A 64 2.15 13.25 15.41
N TYR A 65 0.87 12.87 15.55
CA TYR A 65 0.43 11.47 15.38
C TYR A 65 0.35 11.04 13.91
N ARG A 66 -0.05 11.93 12.99
CA ARG A 66 -0.05 11.65 11.54
C ARG A 66 1.36 11.53 10.97
N ALA A 67 2.35 12.20 11.56
CA ALA A 67 3.75 12.11 11.17
C ALA A 67 4.40 10.75 11.53
N ALA A 68 3.85 10.01 12.49
CA ALA A 68 4.63 8.96 13.16
C ALA A 68 4.62 7.57 12.49
N ILE A 69 3.54 7.10 11.83
CA ILE A 69 3.46 5.63 11.53
C ILE A 69 2.98 5.21 10.13
N GLY A 70 2.31 6.04 9.31
CA GLY A 70 2.00 5.55 7.94
C GLY A 70 1.22 6.47 7.02
N LEU A 71 0.33 7.31 7.53
CA LEU A 71 -0.54 8.15 6.71
C LEU A 71 0.22 9.19 5.87
N ARG A 72 1.30 9.75 6.43
CA ARG A 72 2.16 10.71 5.74
C ARG A 72 2.84 10.12 4.50
N LEU A 73 3.37 8.90 4.60
CA LEU A 73 4.03 8.25 3.46
C LEU A 73 3.04 8.00 2.31
N PHE A 74 1.79 7.61 2.59
CA PHE A 74 0.82 7.37 1.51
C PHE A 74 0.31 8.65 0.85
N ASP A 75 0.08 9.71 1.63
CA ASP A 75 -0.31 11.02 1.09
C ASP A 75 0.85 11.65 0.27
N GLU A 76 2.09 11.56 0.77
CA GLU A 76 3.30 12.01 0.05
C GLU A 76 3.54 11.17 -1.21
N LEU A 77 3.51 9.83 -1.11
CA LEU A 77 3.69 8.93 -2.26
C LEU A 77 2.62 9.14 -3.32
N GLY A 78 1.35 9.36 -2.94
CA GLY A 78 0.28 9.66 -3.89
C GLY A 78 0.53 10.97 -4.64
N GLY A 79 0.99 12.00 -3.92
CA GLY A 79 1.43 13.27 -4.51
C GLY A 79 2.60 13.10 -5.47
N ASP A 80 3.64 12.39 -5.03
CA ASP A 80 4.87 12.15 -5.79
C ASP A 80 4.62 11.29 -7.03
N ILE A 81 3.78 10.26 -6.95
CA ILE A 81 3.40 9.43 -8.11
C ILE A 81 2.63 10.27 -9.12
N ARG A 82 1.66 11.09 -8.69
CA ARG A 82 0.88 11.94 -9.59
C ARG A 82 1.78 12.99 -10.25
N TYR A 83 2.72 13.55 -9.50
CA TYR A 83 3.71 14.50 -10.00
C TYR A 83 4.68 13.84 -10.98
N GLY A 84 5.25 12.69 -10.62
CA GLY A 84 6.17 11.91 -11.46
C GLY A 84 5.52 11.45 -12.76
N LEU A 85 4.27 10.96 -12.71
CA LEU A 85 3.51 10.59 -13.89
C LEU A 85 3.28 11.78 -14.82
N ARG A 86 2.91 12.94 -14.26
CA ARG A 86 2.77 14.18 -15.03
C ARG A 86 4.10 14.61 -15.65
N ALA A 87 5.22 14.46 -14.93
CA ALA A 87 6.55 14.76 -15.45
C ALA A 87 6.96 13.81 -16.60
N LEU A 88 6.62 12.52 -16.50
CA LEU A 88 6.82 11.54 -17.56
C LEU A 88 6.01 11.89 -18.82
N LEU A 89 4.73 12.25 -18.65
CA LEU A 89 3.86 12.67 -19.76
C LEU A 89 4.31 13.98 -20.41
N ARG A 90 4.99 14.86 -19.66
CA ARG A 90 5.54 16.11 -20.16
C ARG A 90 6.82 15.92 -20.97
N ASN A 91 7.56 14.82 -20.73
CA ASN A 91 8.79 14.47 -21.44
C ASN A 91 8.66 13.09 -22.11
N PRO A 92 7.84 12.96 -23.17
CA PRO A 92 7.47 11.66 -23.75
C PRO A 92 8.65 10.90 -24.35
N GLY A 93 9.70 11.58 -24.82
CA GLY A 93 10.90 10.92 -25.37
C GLY A 93 11.64 10.09 -24.32
N PHE A 94 11.91 10.66 -23.14
CA PHE A 94 12.53 9.95 -22.03
C PHE A 94 11.63 8.80 -21.53
N ALA A 95 10.32 9.07 -21.40
CA ALA A 95 9.35 8.08 -20.97
C ALA A 95 9.31 6.86 -21.91
N ALA A 96 9.35 7.08 -23.22
CA ALA A 96 9.35 6.02 -24.22
C ALA A 96 10.62 5.15 -24.13
N VAL A 97 11.80 5.76 -24.02
CA VAL A 97 13.06 5.00 -23.89
C VAL A 97 13.07 4.19 -22.59
N ALA A 98 12.65 4.79 -21.47
CA ALA A 98 12.53 4.09 -20.20
C ALA A 98 11.54 2.92 -20.27
N ALA A 99 10.36 3.13 -20.88
CA ALA A 99 9.35 2.09 -21.05
C ALA A 99 9.84 0.94 -21.95
N LEU A 100 10.50 1.25 -23.06
CA LEU A 100 11.07 0.23 -23.96
C LEU A 100 12.18 -0.56 -23.28
N SER A 101 13.06 0.10 -22.55
CA SER A 101 14.13 -0.56 -21.79
C SER A 101 13.55 -1.53 -20.74
N LEU A 102 12.55 -1.09 -19.98
CA LEU A 102 11.85 -1.95 -19.02
C LEU A 102 11.14 -3.12 -19.70
N ALA A 103 10.42 -2.85 -20.79
CA ALA A 103 9.70 -3.89 -21.54
C ALA A 103 10.67 -4.95 -22.09
N LEU A 104 11.82 -4.54 -22.63
CA LEU A 104 12.84 -5.47 -23.11
C LEU A 104 13.46 -6.27 -21.98
N GLY A 105 13.82 -5.65 -20.85
CA GLY A 105 14.41 -6.36 -19.72
C GLY A 105 13.47 -7.39 -19.11
N ILE A 106 12.20 -7.00 -18.90
CA ILE A 106 11.16 -7.89 -18.39
C ILE A 106 10.87 -9.00 -19.41
N GLY A 107 10.64 -8.62 -20.67
CA GLY A 107 10.31 -9.56 -21.75
C GLY A 107 11.42 -10.58 -22.00
N ALA A 108 12.69 -10.15 -22.02
CA ALA A 108 13.83 -11.04 -22.18
C ALA A 108 13.95 -12.02 -21.01
N THR A 109 13.83 -11.54 -19.78
CA THR A 109 13.86 -12.39 -18.58
C THR A 109 12.72 -13.40 -18.60
N THR A 110 11.49 -12.95 -18.86
CA THR A 110 10.31 -13.83 -18.98
C THR A 110 10.46 -14.84 -20.11
N ALA A 111 10.97 -14.45 -21.28
CA ALA A 111 11.19 -15.34 -22.41
C ALA A 111 12.24 -16.40 -22.10
N MET A 112 13.34 -16.02 -21.45
CA MET A 112 14.38 -16.95 -21.03
C MET A 112 13.83 -17.99 -20.04
N PHE A 113 13.09 -17.55 -19.01
CA PHE A 113 12.45 -18.47 -18.07
C PHE A 113 11.39 -19.35 -18.76
N SER A 114 10.63 -18.81 -19.70
CA SER A 114 9.64 -19.59 -20.47
C SER A 114 10.31 -20.65 -21.33
N LEU A 115 11.42 -20.32 -21.98
CA LEU A 115 12.23 -21.25 -22.77
C LEU A 115 12.83 -22.34 -21.89
N ILE A 116 13.46 -21.96 -20.77
CA ILE A 116 13.99 -22.90 -19.78
C ILE A 116 12.88 -23.83 -19.31
N TYR A 117 11.72 -23.29 -18.95
CA TYR A 117 10.59 -24.08 -18.50
C TYR A 117 10.10 -25.06 -19.58
N ALA A 118 9.96 -24.59 -20.82
CA ALA A 118 9.53 -25.41 -21.95
C ALA A 118 10.54 -26.48 -22.38
N VAL A 119 11.84 -26.26 -22.18
CA VAL A 119 12.89 -27.21 -22.60
C VAL A 119 13.30 -28.15 -21.48
N LEU A 120 13.44 -27.65 -20.24
CA LEU A 120 13.99 -28.42 -19.11
C LEU A 120 12.91 -28.99 -18.18
N LEU A 121 11.77 -28.29 -17.99
CA LEU A 121 10.75 -28.66 -16.99
C LEU A 121 9.50 -29.32 -17.59
N HIS A 122 9.24 -29.10 -18.88
CA HIS A 122 8.21 -29.77 -19.66
C HIS A 122 8.77 -30.16 -21.02
N PRO A 123 9.71 -31.13 -21.10
CA PRO A 123 10.09 -31.68 -22.40
C PRO A 123 8.79 -32.14 -23.05
N PHE A 124 8.49 -31.59 -24.23
CA PHE A 124 7.34 -31.95 -25.05
C PHE A 124 7.10 -33.47 -24.97
N PRO A 125 5.84 -33.94 -24.89
CA PRO A 125 5.53 -35.34 -25.10
C PRO A 125 5.88 -35.66 -26.56
N TYR A 126 7.16 -35.94 -26.82
CA TYR A 126 7.58 -36.61 -28.02
C TYR A 126 6.86 -37.95 -27.99
N ALA A 127 5.84 -38.09 -28.84
CA ALA A 127 5.39 -39.40 -29.25
C ALA A 127 6.63 -40.11 -29.82
N ASP A 128 7.03 -41.21 -29.20
CA ASP A 128 8.19 -42.04 -29.55
C ASP A 128 9.59 -41.54 -29.13
N ALA A 129 9.75 -40.96 -27.94
CA ALA A 129 11.07 -40.72 -27.34
C ALA A 129 11.93 -42.00 -27.21
N ASP A 130 11.30 -43.18 -27.10
CA ASP A 130 11.98 -44.49 -27.03
C ASP A 130 12.72 -44.88 -28.32
N ARG A 131 12.38 -44.29 -29.48
CA ARG A 131 13.05 -44.59 -30.76
C ARG A 131 14.41 -43.92 -30.93
N ILE A 132 14.73 -42.94 -30.10
CA ILE A 132 15.97 -42.14 -30.21
C ILE A 132 17.13 -42.77 -29.42
N MET A 133 16.85 -43.77 -28.56
CA MET A 133 17.85 -44.41 -27.70
C MET A 133 18.31 -45.78 -28.20
N ASN A 134 18.62 -45.91 -29.49
CA ASN A 134 19.41 -47.03 -30.01
C ASN A 134 20.64 -46.51 -30.77
N ALA A 135 21.53 -45.84 -30.04
CA ALA A 135 22.92 -45.74 -30.46
C ALA A 135 23.57 -47.11 -30.18
N HIS A 136 23.70 -47.89 -31.25
CA HIS A 136 24.37 -49.18 -31.31
C HIS A 136 25.81 -49.02 -30.79
N PHE A 137 26.08 -49.43 -29.55
CA PHE A 137 27.45 -49.62 -29.06
C PHE A 137 27.95 -50.97 -29.61
N VAL A 138 28.87 -50.89 -30.59
CA VAL A 138 29.80 -51.98 -30.94
C VAL A 138 31.07 -51.79 -30.13
#